data_AF-A0AAP7A240-F1
#
_entry.id   AF-A0AAP7A240-F1
#
_cell.length_a   1.000
_cell.length_b   1.000
_cell.length_c   1.000
_cell.angle_alpha   90.00
_cell.angle_beta   90.00
_cell.angle_gamma   90.00
#
_symmetry.space_group_name_H-M   'P 1'
#
loop_
_entity.id
_entity.type
_entity.pdbx_description
1 polymer ?
#
loop_
_entity_poly.entity_id
_entity_poly.type
_entity_poly.pdbx_seq_one_letter_code
_entity_poly.pdbx_strand_id
1 'polypeptide(L)'
;MSQEQQSTLETGGQEETKTFTQEDVSALQAQWSQEREQLERALNEAKVENRTQRFHYEFMATAKERGYSDPAKLLGLINLSSLDVDDDGRVTGLDSVFDALSSVKQRPKTIGDPIDVGRKREPQQSELEEAAEKARSGNPSDMAAYTKLKRLFGGK
;
A
#
# COMPACT_ATOMS: atom_id res chain seq x y z
N MET A 1 -74.97 -61.27 9.56
CA MET A 1 -73.68 -60.61 9.79
C MET A 1 -72.62 -61.43 9.07
N SER A 2 -71.75 -60.93 8.20
CA SER A 2 -71.70 -59.77 7.33
C SER A 2 -70.71 -60.20 6.25
N GLN A 3 -70.99 -59.86 4.99
CA GLN A 3 -70.00 -59.95 3.92
C GLN A 3 -68.90 -58.95 4.24
N GLU A 4 -67.66 -59.40 4.45
CA GLU A 4 -66.51 -58.51 4.31
C GLU A 4 -65.90 -58.73 2.93
N GLN A 5 -66.11 -57.69 2.14
CA GLN A 5 -65.74 -57.53 0.76
C GLN A 5 -64.22 -57.44 0.65
N GLN A 6 -63.70 -58.16 -0.35
CA GLN A 6 -62.48 -57.79 -1.03
C GLN A 6 -62.58 -56.33 -1.47
N SER A 7 -61.66 -55.48 -1.03
CA SER A 7 -61.42 -54.17 -1.66
C SER A 7 -59.93 -54.00 -1.86
N THR A 8 -59.54 -54.28 -3.09
CA THR A 8 -58.26 -53.99 -3.73
C THR A 8 -57.96 -52.49 -3.65
N LEU A 9 -56.94 -52.09 -2.88
CA LEU A 9 -56.25 -50.82 -3.09
C LEU A 9 -55.06 -51.06 -4.03
N GLU A 10 -55.35 -51.17 -5.33
CA GLU A 10 -54.37 -50.84 -6.36
C GLU A 10 -54.37 -49.31 -6.50
N THR A 11 -53.58 -48.62 -5.67
CA THR A 11 -53.19 -47.24 -5.96
C THR A 11 -51.99 -47.29 -6.89
N GLY A 12 -52.25 -47.67 -8.15
CA GLY A 12 -51.31 -47.47 -9.25
C GLY A 12 -51.16 -45.96 -9.46
N GLY A 13 -50.16 -45.37 -8.81
CA GLY A 13 -49.73 -44.02 -9.09
C GLY A 13 -49.33 -43.95 -10.55
N GLN A 14 -50.14 -43.28 -11.36
CA GLN A 14 -49.77 -42.88 -12.70
C GLN A 14 -48.55 -41.97 -12.55
N GLU A 15 -47.36 -42.52 -12.74
CA GLU A 15 -46.17 -41.73 -13.05
C GLU A 15 -46.46 -41.06 -14.39
N GLU A 16 -47.02 -39.86 -14.35
CA GLU A 16 -47.05 -38.97 -15.50
C GLU A 16 -45.60 -38.72 -15.90
N THR A 17 -45.13 -39.47 -16.89
CA THR A 17 -43.84 -39.24 -17.53
C THR A 17 -43.91 -37.86 -18.17
N LYS A 18 -43.49 -36.82 -17.45
CA LYS A 18 -43.31 -35.47 -17.98
C LYS A 18 -42.25 -35.54 -19.06
N THR A 19 -42.67 -35.72 -20.30
CA THR A 19 -41.81 -35.51 -21.48
C THR A 19 -41.59 -34.01 -21.61
N PHE A 20 -40.45 -33.56 -21.09
CA PHE A 20 -39.96 -32.20 -21.33
C PHE A 20 -39.80 -31.98 -22.83
N THR A 21 -40.42 -30.91 -23.34
CA THR A 21 -40.21 -30.51 -24.73
C THR A 21 -38.81 -29.89 -24.87
N GLN A 22 -38.29 -29.87 -26.10
CA GLN A 22 -37.00 -29.21 -26.37
C GLN A 22 -37.02 -27.72 -26.00
N GLU A 23 -38.19 -27.09 -26.12
CA GLU A 23 -38.44 -25.72 -25.68
C GLU A 23 -38.31 -25.58 -24.16
N ASP A 24 -38.90 -26.51 -23.38
CA ASP A 24 -38.79 -26.51 -21.91
C ASP A 24 -37.34 -26.65 -21.43
N VAL A 25 -36.57 -27.54 -22.07
CA VAL A 25 -35.14 -27.73 -21.76
C VAL A 25 -34.35 -26.47 -22.09
N SER A 26 -34.61 -25.83 -23.24
CA SER A 26 -33.92 -24.59 -23.62
C SER A 26 -34.26 -23.42 -22.69
N ALA A 27 -35.51 -23.34 -22.22
CA ALA A 27 -35.97 -22.32 -21.28
C ALA A 27 -35.32 -22.51 -19.91
N LEU A 28 -35.23 -23.77 -19.42
CA LEU A 28 -34.51 -24.09 -18.18
C LEU A 28 -33.02 -23.73 -18.28
N GLN A 29 -32.38 -24.05 -19.40
CA GLN A 29 -30.96 -23.78 -19.61
C GLN A 29 -30.68 -22.27 -19.67
N ALA A 30 -31.56 -21.49 -20.31
CA ALA A 30 -31.47 -20.03 -20.32
C ALA A 30 -31.64 -19.44 -18.91
N GLN A 31 -32.61 -19.93 -18.13
CA GLN A 31 -32.80 -19.51 -16.74
C GLN A 31 -31.58 -19.82 -15.88
N TRP A 32 -31.03 -21.02 -15.98
CA TRP A 32 -29.83 -21.41 -15.22
C TRP A 32 -28.59 -20.60 -15.61
N SER A 33 -28.44 -20.28 -16.89
CA SER A 33 -27.35 -19.41 -17.35
C SER A 33 -27.47 -18.01 -16.75
N GLN A 34 -28.68 -17.44 -16.75
CA GLN A 34 -28.93 -16.13 -16.14
C GLN A 34 -28.70 -16.14 -14.64
N GLU A 35 -29.17 -17.17 -13.94
CA GLU A 35 -28.99 -17.32 -12.50
C GLU A 35 -27.51 -17.48 -12.13
N ARG A 36 -26.75 -18.26 -12.90
CA ARG A 36 -25.30 -18.36 -12.72
C ARG A 36 -24.59 -17.03 -12.90
N GLU A 37 -24.91 -16.27 -13.95
CA GLU A 37 -24.31 -14.95 -14.15
C GLU A 37 -24.66 -13.98 -13.01
N GLN A 38 -25.90 -13.99 -12.53
CA GLN A 38 -26.33 -13.15 -11.41
C GLN A 38 -25.58 -13.52 -10.12
N LEU A 39 -25.47 -14.82 -9.82
CA LEU A 39 -24.75 -15.31 -8.65
C LEU A 39 -23.25 -14.99 -8.74
N GLU A 40 -22.65 -15.10 -9.92
CA GLU A 40 -21.24 -14.78 -10.14
C GLU A 40 -20.96 -13.29 -9.95
N ARG A 41 -21.86 -12.42 -10.44
CA ARG A 41 -21.78 -10.97 -10.19
C ARG A 41 -21.91 -10.65 -8.70
N ALA A 42 -22.93 -11.21 -8.03
CA ALA A 42 -23.15 -10.99 -6.60
C ALA A 42 -21.97 -11.49 -5.75
N LEU A 43 -21.37 -12.62 -6.11
CA LEU A 43 -20.20 -13.15 -5.45
C LEU A 43 -18.98 -12.24 -5.63
N ASN A 44 -18.75 -11.74 -6.85
CA ASN A 44 -17.65 -10.81 -7.12
C ASN A 44 -17.84 -9.48 -6.38
N GLU A 45 -19.05 -8.94 -6.36
CA GLU A 45 -19.39 -7.73 -5.61
C GLU A 45 -19.16 -7.92 -4.11
N ALA A 46 -19.66 -9.01 -3.53
CA ALA A 46 -19.44 -9.34 -2.12
C ALA A 46 -17.95 -9.53 -1.78
N LYS A 47 -17.17 -10.12 -2.69
CA LYS A 47 -15.71 -10.26 -2.52
C LYS A 47 -15.01 -8.90 -2.51
N VAL A 48 -15.36 -8.02 -3.45
CA VAL A 48 -14.78 -6.67 -3.53
C VAL A 48 -15.14 -5.86 -2.30
N GLU A 49 -16.39 -5.93 -1.85
CA GLU A 49 -16.84 -5.22 -0.66
C GLU A 49 -16.12 -5.74 0.60
N ASN A 50 -16.04 -7.06 0.79
CA ASN A 50 -15.35 -7.65 1.93
C ASN A 50 -13.85 -7.27 1.95
N ARG A 51 -13.20 -7.32 0.78
CA ARG A 51 -11.80 -6.91 0.63
C ARG A 51 -11.61 -5.44 1.01
N THR A 52 -12.49 -4.56 0.53
CA THR A 52 -12.45 -3.13 0.81
C THR A 52 -12.64 -2.85 2.30
N GLN A 53 -13.63 -3.50 2.94
CA GLN A 53 -13.89 -3.35 4.37
C GLN A 53 -12.71 -3.82 5.23
N ARG A 54 -12.08 -4.95 4.87
CA ARG A 54 -10.86 -5.44 5.54
C ARG A 54 -9.71 -4.45 5.43
N PHE A 55 -9.46 -3.94 4.23
CA PHE A 55 -8.43 -2.91 4.01
C PHE A 55 -8.69 -1.66 4.84
N HIS A 56 -9.92 -1.17 4.87
CA HIS A 56 -10.30 -0.04 5.70
C HIS A 56 -10.00 -0.29 7.18
N TYR A 57 -10.42 -1.44 7.71
CA TYR A 57 -10.25 -1.76 9.14
C TYR A 57 -8.78 -1.87 9.54
N GLU A 58 -8.01 -2.67 8.81
CA GLU A 58 -6.59 -2.90 9.08
C GLU A 58 -5.75 -1.62 8.89
N PHE A 59 -6.06 -0.85 7.84
CA PHE A 59 -5.41 0.43 7.63
C PHE A 59 -5.67 1.40 8.80
N MET A 60 -6.93 1.51 9.26
CA MET A 60 -7.26 2.40 10.37
C MET A 60 -6.60 1.96 11.68
N ALA A 61 -6.57 0.65 11.95
CA ALA A 61 -5.89 0.09 13.13
C ALA A 61 -4.39 0.42 13.10
N THR A 62 -3.72 0.11 11.99
CA THR A 62 -2.28 0.35 11.81
C THR A 62 -1.94 1.84 11.83
N ALA A 63 -2.74 2.69 11.19
CA ALA A 63 -2.55 4.13 11.19
C ALA A 63 -2.66 4.73 12.60
N LYS A 64 -3.61 4.24 13.40
CA LYS A 64 -3.78 4.68 14.80
C LYS A 64 -2.61 4.24 15.65
N GLU A 65 -2.13 3.00 15.48
CA GLU A 65 -0.94 2.48 16.16
C GLU A 65 0.32 3.28 15.82
N ARG A 66 0.49 3.67 14.55
CA ARG A 66 1.58 4.54 14.09
C ARG A 66 1.40 6.04 14.45
N GLY A 67 0.33 6.40 15.18
CA GLY A 67 0.13 7.75 15.73
C GLY A 67 -0.35 8.80 14.72
N TYR A 68 -0.98 8.39 13.61
CA TYR A 68 -1.58 9.34 12.68
C TYR A 68 -2.87 9.95 13.25
N SER A 69 -2.95 11.28 13.24
CA SER A 69 -4.05 12.04 13.85
C SER A 69 -5.37 11.92 13.08
N ASP A 70 -5.31 11.65 11.76
CA ASP A 70 -6.48 11.53 10.90
C ASP A 70 -6.29 10.40 9.87
N PRO A 71 -6.55 9.13 10.27
CA PRO A 71 -6.40 7.99 9.39
C PRO A 71 -7.40 7.98 8.22
N ALA A 72 -8.59 8.57 8.40
CA ALA A 72 -9.62 8.61 7.35
C ALA A 72 -9.19 9.49 6.16
N LYS A 73 -8.58 10.65 6.43
CA LYS A 73 -8.01 11.49 5.36
C LYS A 73 -6.86 10.82 4.63
N LEU A 74 -6.02 10.08 5.34
CA LEU A 74 -4.91 9.36 4.74
C LEU A 74 -5.39 8.27 3.79
N LEU A 75 -6.42 7.54 4.18
CA LEU A 75 -7.01 6.50 3.35
C LEU A 75 -7.48 7.03 1.99
N GLY A 76 -8.06 8.24 1.96
CA GLY A 76 -8.47 8.91 0.72
C GLY A 76 -7.33 9.38 -0.19
N LEU A 77 -6.09 9.42 0.31
CA LEU A 77 -4.89 9.82 -0.44
C LEU A 77 -4.09 8.63 -0.96
N ILE A 78 -4.37 7.43 -0.46
CA ILE A 78 -3.56 6.24 -0.68
C ILE A 78 -4.23 5.35 -1.73
N ASN A 79 -3.42 4.79 -2.62
CA ASN A 79 -3.88 3.78 -3.55
C ASN A 79 -3.96 2.41 -2.86
N LEU A 80 -5.17 1.90 -2.63
CA LEU A 80 -5.40 0.58 -2.04
C LEU A 80 -5.15 -0.57 -3.01
N SER A 81 -4.94 -0.29 -4.30
CA SER A 81 -4.73 -1.32 -5.34
C SER A 81 -3.42 -2.09 -5.17
N SER A 82 -2.46 -1.56 -4.41
CA SER A 82 -1.20 -2.25 -4.10
C SER A 82 -1.28 -3.15 -2.88
N LEU A 83 -2.43 -3.18 -2.19
CA LEU A 83 -2.67 -4.02 -1.03
C LEU A 83 -3.28 -5.35 -1.45
N ASP A 84 -2.86 -6.44 -0.82
CA ASP A 84 -3.41 -7.76 -1.07
C ASP A 84 -3.86 -8.44 0.21
N VAL A 85 -4.78 -9.39 0.08
CA VAL A 85 -5.23 -10.22 1.20
C VAL A 85 -4.64 -11.61 1.01
N ASP A 86 -3.86 -12.07 1.98
CA ASP A 86 -3.26 -13.40 1.94
C ASP A 86 -4.28 -14.52 2.23
N ASP A 87 -3.83 -15.78 2.12
CA ASP A 87 -4.64 -16.96 2.37
C ASP A 87 -5.14 -17.06 3.83
N ASP A 88 -4.43 -16.41 4.76
CA ASP A 88 -4.80 -16.30 6.18
C ASP A 88 -5.81 -15.16 6.43
N GLY A 89 -6.14 -14.39 5.38
CA GLY A 89 -7.07 -13.27 5.44
C GLY A 89 -6.46 -11.97 5.97
N ARG A 90 -5.15 -11.88 6.10
CA ARG A 90 -4.42 -10.68 6.55
C ARG A 90 -4.07 -9.80 5.38
N VAL A 91 -4.00 -8.49 5.64
CA VAL A 91 -3.68 -7.49 4.64
C VAL A 91 -2.16 -7.33 4.56
N THR A 92 -1.59 -7.61 3.40
CA THR A 92 -0.16 -7.44 3.12
C THR A 92 0.09 -6.13 2.36
N GLY A 93 1.29 -5.56 2.51
CA GLY A 93 1.69 -4.32 1.84
C GLY A 93 1.29 -3.02 2.56
N LEU A 94 0.64 -3.10 3.72
CA LEU A 94 0.33 -1.89 4.53
C LEU A 94 1.61 -1.20 5.02
N ASP A 95 2.62 -1.96 5.41
CA ASP A 95 3.87 -1.39 5.92
C ASP A 95 4.58 -0.53 4.88
N SER A 96 4.67 -1.00 3.63
CA SER A 96 5.31 -0.24 2.54
C SER A 96 4.55 1.04 2.22
N VAL A 97 3.21 1.03 2.33
CA VAL A 97 2.37 2.21 2.19
C VAL A 97 2.67 3.24 3.28
N PHE A 98 2.72 2.81 4.55
CA PHE A 98 3.03 3.73 5.65
C PHE A 98 4.48 4.22 5.62
N ASP A 99 5.41 3.38 5.18
CA ASP A 99 6.81 3.77 5.04
C ASP A 99 6.96 4.83 3.95
N ALA A 100 6.30 4.65 2.80
CA ALA A 100 6.21 5.67 1.75
C ALA A 100 5.58 6.96 2.30
N LEU A 101 4.48 6.86 3.07
CA LEU A 101 3.81 8.01 3.65
C LEU A 101 4.69 8.75 4.68
N SER A 102 5.50 8.02 5.45
CA SER A 102 6.44 8.59 6.41
C SER A 102 7.64 9.25 5.73
N SER A 103 8.08 8.73 4.57
CA SER A 103 9.16 9.33 3.79
C SER A 103 8.78 10.68 3.17
N VAL A 104 7.49 10.91 2.89
CA VAL A 104 6.97 12.20 2.41
C VAL A 104 6.95 13.26 3.52
N LYS A 105 7.02 12.89 4.80
CA LYS A 105 7.22 13.84 5.91
C LYS A 105 8.64 14.44 5.94
N GLN A 106 9.52 14.13 4.98
CA GLN A 106 10.69 14.97 4.78
C GLN A 106 10.22 16.38 4.44
N ARG A 107 10.44 17.27 5.41
CA ARG A 107 9.99 18.65 5.53
C ARG A 107 9.86 19.32 4.16
N PRO A 108 8.82 20.12 3.90
CA PRO A 108 8.88 21.04 2.76
C PRO A 108 10.22 21.76 2.86
N LYS A 109 11.04 21.67 1.82
CA LYS A 109 12.27 22.47 1.74
C LYS A 109 11.79 23.91 1.87
N THR A 110 11.99 24.51 3.04
CA THR A 110 11.61 25.89 3.31
C THR A 110 12.40 26.71 2.30
N ILE A 111 11.72 27.20 1.25
CA ILE A 111 12.33 28.13 0.30
C ILE A 111 12.53 29.41 1.11
N GLY A 112 13.75 29.60 1.62
CA GLY A 112 14.09 30.75 2.45
C GLY A 112 14.57 30.43 3.87
N ASP A 113 14.80 29.15 4.24
CA ASP A 113 15.64 28.92 5.42
C ASP A 113 16.99 29.62 5.21
N PRO A 114 17.54 30.33 6.22
CA PRO A 114 18.90 30.80 6.17
C PRO A 114 19.74 29.57 5.88
N ILE A 115 20.41 29.57 4.73
CA ILE A 115 21.49 28.61 4.49
C ILE A 115 22.39 28.81 5.70
N ASP A 116 22.46 27.80 6.57
CA ASP A 116 23.58 27.69 7.48
C ASP A 116 24.77 27.45 6.56
N VAL A 117 25.31 28.55 6.04
CA VAL A 117 26.66 28.66 5.54
C VAL A 117 27.52 28.43 6.76
N GLY A 118 27.54 27.17 7.24
CA GLY A 118 28.58 26.66 8.12
C GLY A 118 29.85 27.17 7.48
N ARG A 119 30.47 28.14 8.18
CA ARG A 119 31.29 29.21 7.60
C ARG A 119 31.89 28.72 6.29
N LYS A 120 31.43 29.24 5.15
CA LYS A 120 32.20 29.11 3.91
C LYS A 120 33.52 29.82 4.19
N ARG A 121 34.46 29.10 4.81
CA ARG A 121 35.87 29.44 4.83
C ARG A 121 36.18 29.58 3.36
N GLU A 122 36.53 30.80 2.97
CA GLU A 122 37.03 31.02 1.64
C GLU A 122 38.12 29.94 1.39
N PRO A 123 38.15 29.28 0.23
CA PRO A 123 39.10 28.18 -0.01
C PRO A 123 40.54 28.60 0.33
N GLN A 124 40.84 29.89 0.15
CA GLN A 124 42.09 30.55 0.51
C GLN A 124 42.41 30.53 2.02
N GLN A 125 41.41 30.68 2.90
CA GLN A 125 41.59 30.61 4.35
C GLN A 125 41.80 29.17 4.81
N SER A 126 41.13 28.20 4.19
CA SER A 126 41.34 26.77 4.47
C SER A 126 42.75 26.32 4.09
N GLU A 127 43.25 26.76 2.92
CA GLU A 127 44.62 26.45 2.48
C GLU A 127 45.68 27.08 3.36
N LEU A 128 45.45 28.32 3.85
CA LEU A 128 46.34 28.97 4.81
C LEU A 128 46.38 28.26 6.16
N GLU A 129 45.23 27.80 6.67
CA GLU A 129 45.12 27.10 7.95
C GLU A 129 45.82 25.73 7.88
N GLU A 130 45.63 24.98 6.79
CA GLU A 130 46.31 23.70 6.58
C GLU A 130 47.84 23.87 6.41
N ALA A 131 48.27 24.90 5.67
CA ALA A 131 49.69 25.22 5.55
C ALA A 131 50.29 25.70 6.89
N ALA A 132 49.52 26.41 7.72
CA ALA A 132 49.94 26.81 9.06
C ALA A 132 50.12 25.60 9.98
N GLU A 133 49.21 24.63 9.93
CA GLU A 133 49.35 23.38 10.68
C GLU A 133 50.57 22.57 10.24
N LYS A 134 50.81 22.47 8.93
CA LYS A 134 52.02 21.83 8.39
C LYS A 134 53.30 22.57 8.80
N ALA A 135 53.30 23.90 8.80
CA ALA A 135 54.45 24.70 9.24
C ALA A 135 54.77 24.53 10.74
N ARG A 136 53.79 24.15 11.59
CA ARG A 136 54.04 23.84 13.01
C ARG A 136 54.90 22.59 13.20
N SER A 137 55.05 21.73 12.18
CA SER A 137 55.93 20.56 12.21
C SER A 137 57.43 20.91 12.27
N GLY A 138 57.81 22.16 11.98
CA GLY A 138 59.20 22.60 12.03
C GLY A 138 59.99 22.40 10.73
N ASN A 139 59.38 21.83 9.69
CA ASN A 139 60.05 21.63 8.40
C ASN A 139 60.28 22.96 7.65
N PRO A 140 61.50 23.26 7.18
CA PRO A 140 61.81 24.50 6.45
C PRO A 140 60.97 24.68 5.17
N SER A 141 60.67 23.57 4.48
CA SER A 141 59.83 23.58 3.26
C SER A 141 58.39 24.02 3.55
N ASP A 142 57.81 23.55 4.65
CA ASP A 142 56.42 23.86 5.03
C ASP A 142 56.29 25.30 5.53
N MET A 143 57.31 25.81 6.24
CA MET A 143 57.38 27.23 6.61
C MET A 143 57.47 28.15 5.38
N ALA A 144 58.24 27.77 4.36
CA ALA A 144 58.34 28.53 3.12
C ALA A 144 57.01 28.54 2.34
N ALA A 145 56.29 27.42 2.30
CA ALA A 145 54.97 27.33 1.70
C ALA A 145 53.94 28.22 2.42
N TYR A 146 53.89 28.15 3.76
CA TYR A 146 53.00 28.99 4.55
C TYR A 146 53.30 30.48 4.38
N THR A 147 54.57 30.89 4.41
CA THR A 147 54.96 32.30 4.22
C THR A 147 54.62 32.83 2.83
N LYS A 148 54.76 32.01 1.78
CA LYS A 148 54.34 32.36 0.41
C LYS A 148 52.83 32.55 0.31
N LEU A 149 52.05 31.63 0.88
CA LEU A 149 50.58 31.73 0.91
C LEU A 149 50.12 32.94 1.74
N LYS A 150 50.75 33.16 2.91
CA LYS A 150 50.48 34.32 3.77
C LYS A 150 50.75 35.65 3.07
N ARG A 151 51.78 35.72 2.21
CA ARG A 151 52.07 36.91 1.40
C ARG A 151 51.05 37.14 0.29
N LEU A 152 50.53 36.07 -0.30
CA LEU A 152 49.55 36.15 -1.40
C LEU A 152 48.13 36.46 -0.92
N PHE A 153 47.73 35.93 0.24
CA PHE A 153 46.35 35.96 0.71
C PHE A 153 46.15 36.75 2.02
N GLY A 154 47.21 36.97 2.81
CA GLY A 154 47.14 37.65 4.12
C GLY A 154 47.67 39.09 4.13
N GLY A 155 48.06 39.63 2.98
CA GLY A 155 48.57 41.01 2.86
C GLY A 155 47.50 41.98 2.37
N LYS A 156 46.83 42.66 3.31
CA LYS A 156 46.36 44.03 3.13
C LYS A 156 47.04 44.91 4.17
#